data_AF-A0A9D1LG07-F1
#
_entry.id   AF-A0A9D1LG07-F1
#
_cell.length_a   1.000
_cell.length_b   1.000
_cell.length_c   1.000
_cell.angle_alpha   90.00
_cell.angle_beta   90.00
_cell.angle_gamma   90.00
#
_symmetry.space_group_name_H-M   'P 1'
#
loop_
_entity.id
_entity.type
_entity.pdbx_description
1 polymer ?
#
loop_
_entity_poly.entity_id
_entity_poly.type
_entity_poly.pdbx_seq_one_letter_code
_entity_poly.pdbx_strand_id
1 'polypeptide(L)'
;MEILLASLGILLLLLGLYLCIRPHVPSVIASYAGIWMLQWSGMLNFPTVTLSYWGIMVVIVVTVSALLPPALVKATQGLFPIGITSLAGMLAGLSFGYAPMVIGAVAGTIAGGVYFSRTPKGAGLNFPSSQFLQYLCAKGFPTVISVSLTGIAILVALSKYSI
;
A
#
# COMPACT_ATOMS: atom_id res chain seq x y z
N MET A 1 -20.68 -7.59 -17.74
CA MET A 1 -20.06 -6.32 -17.27
C MET A 1 -19.43 -6.50 -15.89
N GLU A 2 -20.12 -7.13 -14.94
CA GLU A 2 -19.64 -7.38 -13.57
C GLU A 2 -18.29 -8.12 -13.50
N ILE A 3 -18.17 -9.29 -14.15
CA ILE A 3 -16.93 -10.10 -14.13
C ILE A 3 -15.73 -9.32 -14.70
N LEU A 4 -15.95 -8.53 -15.75
CA LEU A 4 -14.90 -7.73 -16.39
C LEU A 4 -14.38 -6.62 -15.46
N LEU A 5 -15.29 -5.92 -14.78
CA LEU A 5 -14.93 -4.90 -13.78
C LEU A 5 -14.23 -5.52 -12.58
N ALA A 6 -14.69 -6.69 -12.11
CA ALA A 6 -14.05 -7.39 -11.01
C ALA A 6 -12.63 -7.86 -11.37
N SER A 7 -12.43 -8.46 -12.55
CA SER A 7 -11.11 -8.87 -13.01
C SER A 7 -10.17 -7.68 -13.18
N LEU A 8 -10.67 -6.58 -13.75
CA LEU A 8 -9.90 -5.34 -13.87
C LEU A 8 -9.52 -4.77 -12.50
N GLY A 9 -10.44 -4.80 -11.54
CA GLY A 9 -10.21 -4.34 -10.18
C GLY A 9 -9.12 -5.14 -9.46
N ILE A 10 -9.14 -6.47 -9.59
CA ILE A 10 -8.09 -7.36 -9.06
C ILE A 10 -6.74 -7.05 -9.72
N LEU A 11 -6.71 -6.91 -11.05
CA LEU A 11 -5.48 -6.58 -11.78
C LEU A 11 -4.91 -5.23 -11.36
N LEU A 12 -5.75 -4.23 -11.10
CA LEU A 12 -5.33 -2.91 -10.62
C LEU A 12 -4.79 -2.95 -9.18
N LEU A 13 -5.36 -3.78 -8.30
CA LEU A 13 -4.81 -4.02 -6.96
C LEU A 13 -3.42 -4.67 -7.04
N LEU A 14 -3.27 -5.71 -7.86
CA LEU A 14 -1.98 -6.37 -8.10
C LEU A 14 -0.95 -5.41 -8.72
N LEU A 15 -1.39 -4.57 -9.66
CA LEU A 15 -0.57 -3.52 -10.23
C LEU A 15 -0.14 -2.50 -9.16
N GLY A 16 -1.02 -2.13 -8.24
CA GLY A 16 -0.70 -1.27 -7.10
C GLY A 16 0.42 -1.86 -6.23
N LEU A 17 0.33 -3.15 -5.88
CA LEU A 17 1.39 -3.85 -5.15
C LEU A 17 2.71 -3.88 -5.93
N TYR A 18 2.66 -4.12 -7.25
CA TYR A 18 3.84 -4.07 -8.11
C TYR A 18 4.46 -2.66 -8.15
N LEU A 19 3.64 -1.61 -8.23
CA LEU A 19 4.08 -0.22 -8.23
C LEU A 19 4.72 0.20 -6.89
N CYS A 20 4.40 -0.46 -5.77
CA CYS A 20 5.14 -0.26 -4.52
C CYS A 20 6.63 -0.64 -4.66
N ILE A 21 6.95 -1.62 -5.50
CA ILE A 21 8.33 -2.09 -5.74
C ILE A 21 8.97 -1.29 -6.88
N ARG A 22 8.18 -0.92 -7.89
CA ARG A 22 8.63 -0.13 -9.06
C ARG A 22 7.76 1.11 -9.29
N PRO A 23 7.99 2.20 -8.52
CA PRO A 23 7.15 3.39 -8.52
C PRO A 23 7.38 4.27 -9.75
N HIS A 24 6.78 3.88 -10.88
CA HIS A 24 6.68 4.75 -12.07
C HIS A 24 5.56 5.77 -11.91
N VAL A 25 4.48 5.36 -11.23
CA VAL A 25 3.29 6.13 -10.88
C VAL A 25 3.00 5.83 -9.40
N PRO A 26 2.41 6.76 -8.61
CA PRO A 26 2.03 6.47 -7.23
C PRO A 26 1.13 5.22 -7.15
N SER A 27 1.60 4.19 -6.42
CA SER A 27 0.93 2.88 -6.30
C SER A 27 -0.51 2.99 -5.81
N VAL A 28 -0.77 3.97 -4.95
CA VAL A 28 -2.08 4.27 -4.38
C VAL A 28 -3.15 4.56 -5.43
N ILE A 29 -2.79 5.11 -6.60
CA ILE A 29 -3.74 5.42 -7.67
C ILE A 29 -4.30 4.12 -8.25
N ALA A 30 -3.42 3.18 -8.58
CA ALA A 30 -3.83 1.87 -9.10
C ALA A 30 -4.64 1.09 -8.05
N SER A 31 -4.19 1.06 -6.79
CA SER A 31 -4.91 0.36 -5.73
C SER A 31 -6.31 0.92 -5.49
N TYR A 32 -6.46 2.25 -5.46
CA TYR A 32 -7.76 2.88 -5.21
C TYR A 32 -8.70 2.74 -6.42
N ALA A 33 -8.17 2.86 -7.65
CA ALA A 33 -8.92 2.54 -8.85
C ALA A 33 -9.41 1.09 -8.83
N GLY A 34 -8.58 0.15 -8.35
CA GLY A 34 -8.96 -1.26 -8.17
C GLY A 34 -10.17 -1.44 -7.26
N ILE A 35 -10.21 -0.76 -6.11
CA ILE A 35 -11.39 -0.78 -5.21
C ILE A 35 -12.63 -0.20 -5.89
N TRP A 36 -12.51 0.91 -6.63
CA TRP A 36 -13.65 1.47 -7.36
C TRP A 36 -14.19 0.55 -8.45
N MET A 37 -13.32 -0.16 -9.17
CA MET A 37 -13.74 -1.16 -10.15
C MET A 37 -14.45 -2.33 -9.47
N LEU A 38 -13.99 -2.75 -8.29
CA LEU A 38 -14.67 -3.76 -7.49
C LEU A 38 -16.03 -3.28 -6.95
N GLN A 39 -16.13 -2.03 -6.49
CA GLN A 39 -17.38 -1.40 -6.07
C GLN A 39 -18.40 -1.36 -7.22
N TRP A 40 -17.99 -0.88 -8.39
CA TRP A 40 -18.86 -0.77 -9.57
C TRP A 40 -19.20 -2.12 -10.20
N SER A 41 -18.41 -3.17 -9.93
CA SER A 41 -18.74 -4.52 -10.37
C SER A 41 -19.99 -5.09 -9.69
N GLY A 42 -20.45 -4.51 -8.57
CA GLY A 42 -21.54 -5.06 -7.74
C GLY A 42 -21.15 -6.31 -6.94
N MET A 43 -19.96 -6.88 -7.17
CA MET A 43 -19.50 -8.09 -6.50
C MET A 43 -18.99 -7.84 -5.08
N LEU A 44 -18.48 -6.64 -4.78
CA LEU A 44 -18.05 -6.25 -3.43
C LEU A 44 -18.65 -4.89 -3.10
N ASN A 45 -19.21 -4.77 -1.89
CA ASN A 45 -19.79 -3.52 -1.41
C ASN A 45 -18.89 -2.95 -0.32
N PHE A 46 -18.22 -1.85 -0.64
CA PHE A 46 -17.37 -1.10 0.26
C PHE A 46 -18.20 -0.01 0.97
N PRO A 47 -18.06 0.15 2.30
CA PRO A 47 -18.71 1.25 3.00
C PRO A 47 -18.25 2.61 2.47
N THR A 48 -19.19 3.55 2.29
CA THR A 48 -18.90 4.90 1.77
C THR A 48 -17.87 5.64 2.62
N VAL A 49 -17.91 5.45 3.94
CA VAL A 49 -16.94 6.03 4.89
C VAL A 49 -15.52 5.51 4.62
N THR A 50 -15.38 4.22 4.29
CA THR A 50 -14.09 3.64 3.90
C THR A 50 -13.61 4.25 2.59
N LEU A 51 -14.45 4.34 1.58
CA LEU A 51 -14.08 4.95 0.29
C LEU A 51 -13.62 6.40 0.46
N SER A 52 -14.37 7.23 1.19
CA SER A 52 -14.03 8.65 1.38
C SER A 52 -12.75 8.84 2.19
N TYR A 53 -12.60 8.14 3.31
CA TYR A 53 -11.41 8.24 4.17
C TYR A 53 -10.14 7.83 3.41
N TRP A 54 -10.18 6.69 2.72
CA TRP A 54 -9.03 6.22 1.96
C TRP A 54 -8.78 7.02 0.69
N GLY A 55 -9.83 7.58 0.07
CA GLY A 55 -9.70 8.56 -1.00
C GLY A 55 -8.91 9.80 -0.57
N ILE A 56 -9.15 10.31 0.64
CA ILE A 56 -8.36 11.42 1.21
C ILE A 56 -6.90 11.00 1.37
N MET A 57 -6.62 9.80 1.89
CA MET A 57 -5.24 9.29 2.02
C MET A 57 -4.52 9.18 0.68
N VAL A 58 -5.22 8.73 -0.37
CA VAL A 58 -4.67 8.68 -1.74
C VAL A 58 -4.30 10.07 -2.23
N VAL A 59 -5.18 11.06 -2.04
CA VAL A 59 -4.91 12.46 -2.41
C VAL A 59 -3.69 13.01 -1.67
N ILE A 60 -3.57 12.75 -0.36
CA ILE A 60 -2.41 13.15 0.43
C ILE A 60 -1.14 12.51 -0.13
N VAL A 61 -1.12 11.20 -0.36
CA VAL A 61 0.05 10.49 -0.89
C VAL A 61 0.47 11.03 -2.26
N VAL A 62 -0.49 11.26 -3.17
CA VAL A 62 -0.22 11.80 -4.51
C VAL A 62 0.35 13.21 -4.41
N THR A 63 -0.23 14.05 -3.55
CA THR A 63 0.23 15.43 -3.34
C THR A 63 1.64 15.47 -2.77
N VAL A 64 1.92 14.69 -1.73
CA VAL A 64 3.26 14.56 -1.16
C VAL A 64 4.23 14.06 -2.23
N SER A 65 3.88 13.02 -2.99
CA SER A 65 4.73 12.49 -4.06
C SER A 65 5.03 13.53 -5.15
N ALA A 66 4.10 14.42 -5.45
CA ALA A 66 4.29 15.50 -6.42
C ALA A 66 5.20 16.63 -5.90
N LEU A 67 5.26 16.83 -4.59
CA LEU A 67 6.13 17.82 -3.94
C LEU A 67 7.57 17.30 -3.71
N LEU A 68 7.78 15.99 -3.79
CA LEU A 68 9.11 15.39 -3.61
C LEU A 68 10.00 15.57 -4.85
N PRO A 69 11.32 15.77 -4.68
CA PRO A 69 12.30 15.74 -5.76
C PRO A 69 12.21 14.45 -6.59
N PRO A 70 12.26 14.52 -7.95
CA PRO A 70 12.13 13.35 -8.82
C PRO A 70 13.15 12.24 -8.53
N ALA A 71 14.35 12.60 -8.08
CA ALA A 71 15.39 11.66 -7.67
C ALA A 71 14.93 10.77 -6.50
N LEU A 72 14.23 11.35 -5.53
CA LEU A 72 13.66 10.60 -4.40
C LEU A 72 12.46 9.77 -4.84
N VAL A 73 11.58 10.30 -5.68
CA VAL A 73 10.40 9.55 -6.18
C VAL A 73 10.81 8.32 -6.98
N LYS A 74 11.81 8.43 -7.85
CA LYS A 74 12.28 7.33 -8.72
C LYS A 74 13.21 6.33 -8.02
N ALA A 75 13.73 6.64 -6.83
CA ALA A 75 14.59 5.72 -6.10
C ALA A 75 13.86 4.41 -5.77
N THR A 76 14.43 3.27 -6.18
CA THR A 76 13.87 1.93 -5.98
C THR A 76 14.61 1.09 -4.94
N GLN A 77 15.69 1.64 -4.39
CA GLN A 77 16.51 0.96 -3.39
C GLN A 77 15.65 0.64 -2.17
N GLY A 78 15.64 -0.61 -1.72
CA GLY A 78 14.93 -1.03 -0.51
C GLY A 78 13.41 -1.19 -0.62
N LEU A 79 12.80 -0.94 -1.78
CA LEU A 79 11.33 -1.05 -1.92
C LEU A 79 10.81 -2.48 -1.87
N PHE A 80 11.57 -3.44 -2.42
CA PHE A 80 11.19 -4.85 -2.39
C PHE A 80 11.00 -5.39 -0.96
N PRO A 81 11.99 -5.28 -0.03
CA PRO A 81 11.79 -5.75 1.32
C PRO A 81 10.67 -4.98 2.04
N ILE A 82 10.56 -3.65 1.86
CA ILE A 82 9.49 -2.84 2.46
C ILE A 82 8.10 -3.31 2.00
N GLY A 83 7.92 -3.55 0.70
CA GLY A 83 6.66 -4.02 0.13
C GLY A 83 6.27 -5.40 0.64
N ILE A 84 7.21 -6.35 0.67
CA ILE A 84 6.95 -7.72 1.14
C ILE A 84 6.64 -7.76 2.63
N THR A 85 7.43 -7.08 3.46
CA THR A 85 7.18 -7.08 4.90
C THR A 85 5.91 -6.34 5.25
N SER A 86 5.56 -5.27 4.52
CA SER A 86 4.27 -4.59 4.65
C SER A 86 3.11 -5.52 4.29
N LEU A 87 3.21 -6.25 3.17
CA LEU A 87 2.19 -7.22 2.76
C LEU A 87 2.05 -8.35 3.78
N ALA A 88 3.17 -8.92 4.26
CA ALA A 88 3.16 -9.96 5.28
C ALA A 88 2.56 -9.46 6.60
N GLY A 89 2.92 -8.26 7.04
CA GLY A 89 2.37 -7.64 8.24
C GLY A 89 0.87 -7.35 8.10
N MET A 90 0.43 -6.88 6.93
CA MET A 90 -0.98 -6.68 6.62
C MET A 90 -1.76 -7.99 6.71
N LEU A 91 -1.27 -9.06 6.08
CA LEU A 91 -1.90 -10.38 6.10
C LEU A 91 -1.95 -10.97 7.52
N ALA A 92 -0.87 -10.81 8.30
CA ALA A 92 -0.84 -11.24 9.69
C ALA A 92 -1.85 -10.45 10.56
N GLY A 93 -1.95 -9.14 10.35
CA GLY A 93 -2.90 -8.28 11.04
C GLY A 93 -4.36 -8.55 10.63
N LEU A 94 -4.59 -8.96 9.39
CA LEU A 94 -5.92 -9.25 8.86
C LEU A 94 -6.64 -10.35 9.66
N SER A 95 -5.90 -11.30 10.23
CA SER A 95 -6.42 -12.34 11.14
C SER A 95 -7.10 -11.79 12.40
N PHE A 96 -6.83 -10.54 12.78
CA PHE A 96 -7.39 -9.89 13.97
C PHE A 96 -8.36 -8.75 13.61
N GLY A 97 -8.65 -8.54 12.32
CA GLY A 97 -9.62 -7.55 11.83
C GLY A 97 -9.00 -6.29 11.20
N TYR A 98 -9.85 -5.28 10.99
CA TYR A 98 -9.52 -4.10 10.20
C TYR A 98 -8.38 -3.24 10.79
N ALA A 99 -8.42 -2.90 12.08
CA ALA A 99 -7.40 -2.05 12.67
C ALA A 99 -6.02 -2.74 12.75
N PRO A 100 -5.92 -4.01 13.22
CA PRO A 100 -4.65 -4.74 13.22
C PRO A 100 -4.08 -4.98 11.82
N MET A 101 -4.91 -5.11 10.78
CA MET A 101 -4.46 -5.18 9.37
C MET A 101 -3.65 -3.93 8.97
N VAL A 102 -4.18 -2.73 9.25
CA VAL A 102 -3.48 -1.47 8.93
C VAL A 102 -2.22 -1.32 9.78
N ILE A 103 -2.30 -1.60 11.08
CA ILE A 103 -1.16 -1.55 12.00
C ILE A 103 -0.07 -2.54 11.55
N GLY A 104 -0.47 -3.74 11.12
CA GLY A 104 0.43 -4.75 10.58
C GLY A 104 1.12 -4.29 9.30
N ALA A 105 0.41 -3.63 8.38
CA ALA A 105 1.02 -3.04 7.20
C ALA A 105 2.08 -1.97 7.57
N VAL A 106 1.80 -1.13 8.57
CA VAL A 106 2.74 -0.12 9.09
C VAL A 106 3.96 -0.79 9.73
N ALA A 107 3.75 -1.71 10.67
CA ALA A 107 4.82 -2.42 11.36
C ALA A 107 5.71 -3.19 10.38
N GLY A 108 5.09 -3.85 9.40
CA GLY A 108 5.79 -4.52 8.31
C GLY A 108 6.64 -3.56 7.48
N THR A 109 6.09 -2.41 7.11
CA THR A 109 6.82 -1.37 6.35
C THR A 109 8.05 -0.88 7.14
N ILE A 110 7.89 -0.61 8.43
CA ILE A 110 9.00 -0.21 9.32
C ILE A 110 10.05 -1.31 9.38
N ALA A 111 9.64 -2.57 9.60
CA ALA A 111 10.55 -3.71 9.69
C ALA A 111 11.37 -3.91 8.39
N GLY A 112 10.73 -3.78 7.23
CA GLY A 112 11.42 -3.86 5.93
C GLY A 112 12.38 -2.68 5.71
N GLY A 113 12.02 -1.49 6.18
CA GLY A 113 12.91 -0.33 6.18
C GLY A 113 14.14 -0.55 7.06
N VAL A 114 13.96 -1.04 8.28
CA VAL A 114 15.04 -1.37 9.22
C VAL A 114 15.92 -2.50 8.68
N TYR A 115 15.33 -3.50 8.04
CA TYR A 115 16.09 -4.54 7.37
C TYR A 115 16.96 -3.95 6.24
N PHE A 116 16.38 -3.10 5.40
CA PHE A 116 17.10 -2.47 4.29
C PHE A 116 18.23 -1.55 4.78
N SER A 117 18.03 -0.77 5.84
CA SER A 117 19.06 0.13 6.37
C SER A 117 20.31 -0.59 6.89
N ARG A 118 20.19 -1.88 7.21
CA ARG A 118 21.33 -2.74 7.61
C ARG A 118 22.06 -3.37 6.43
N THR A 119 21.58 -3.21 5.19
CA THR A 119 22.25 -3.72 3.99
C THR A 119 23.33 -2.75 3.49
N PRO A 120 24.35 -3.19 2.74
CA PRO A 120 25.36 -2.29 2.18
C PRO A 120 24.78 -1.15 1.34
N LYS A 121 23.67 -1.40 0.64
CA LYS A 121 22.96 -0.39 -0.17
C LYS A 121 22.14 0.61 0.67
N GLY A 122 21.78 0.23 1.89
CA GLY A 122 21.04 1.06 2.84
C GLY A 122 21.91 1.71 3.92
N ALA A 123 23.20 1.40 3.99
CA ALA A 123 24.13 1.92 4.98
C ALA A 123 24.18 3.45 5.01
N GLY A 124 24.02 4.10 3.85
CA GLY A 124 23.94 5.56 3.73
C GLY A 124 22.71 6.20 4.38
N LEU A 125 21.71 5.43 4.82
CA LEU A 125 20.57 5.94 5.59
C LEU A 125 20.92 6.20 7.07
N ASN A 126 22.06 5.70 7.56
CA ASN A 126 22.57 5.96 8.92
C ASN A 126 21.52 5.69 10.03
N PHE A 127 20.88 4.52 10.01
CA PHE A 127 19.83 4.21 10.99
C PHE A 127 20.38 4.15 12.43
N PRO A 128 19.69 4.73 13.44
CA PRO A 128 18.49 5.58 13.36
C PRO A 128 18.82 7.05 13.08
N SER A 129 18.22 7.63 12.03
CA SER A 129 18.42 9.05 11.66
C SER A 129 17.15 9.70 11.09
N SER A 130 17.17 11.03 10.97
CA SER A 130 16.15 11.79 10.24
C SER A 130 16.06 11.43 8.76
N GLN A 131 17.19 11.07 8.13
CA GLN A 131 17.23 10.62 6.74
C GLN A 131 16.48 9.29 6.56
N PHE A 132 16.63 8.36 7.51
CA PHE A 132 15.86 7.14 7.54
C PHE A 132 14.36 7.41 7.67
N LEU A 133 13.96 8.28 8.60
CA LEU A 133 12.54 8.63 8.79
C LEU A 133 11.96 9.28 7.53
N GLN A 134 12.68 10.21 6.90
CA GLN A 134 12.26 10.85 5.65
C GLN A 134 12.14 9.83 4.51
N TYR A 135 13.09 8.90 4.40
CA TYR A 135 13.03 7.81 3.43
C TYR A 135 11.82 6.90 3.68
N LEU A 136 11.58 6.52 4.94
CA LEU A 136 10.45 5.69 5.33
C LEU A 136 9.11 6.40 5.11
N CYS A 137 9.01 7.70 5.36
CA CYS A 137 7.83 8.48 5.03
C CYS A 137 7.65 8.59 3.51
N ALA A 138 8.71 8.86 2.75
CA ALA A 138 8.64 9.01 1.30
C ALA A 138 8.22 7.71 0.58
N LYS A 139 8.70 6.55 1.05
CA LYS A 139 8.52 5.26 0.38
C LYS A 139 7.54 4.33 1.09
N GLY A 140 7.59 4.33 2.41
CA GLY A 140 6.71 3.54 3.25
C GLY A 140 5.27 4.06 3.25
N PHE A 141 5.04 5.38 3.24
CA PHE A 141 3.67 5.91 3.27
C PHE A 141 2.83 5.49 2.04
N PRO A 142 3.28 5.64 0.78
CA PRO A 142 2.57 5.09 -0.37
C PRO A 142 2.37 3.56 -0.28
N THR A 143 3.37 2.85 0.25
CA THR A 143 3.32 1.39 0.39
C THR A 143 2.23 0.97 1.39
N VAL A 144 2.21 1.55 2.58
CA VAL A 144 1.20 1.28 3.62
C VAL A 144 -0.20 1.50 3.07
N ILE A 145 -0.42 2.62 2.39
CA ILE A 145 -1.75 2.94 1.85
C ILE A 145 -2.15 1.93 0.76
N SER A 146 -1.28 1.65 -0.21
CA SER A 146 -1.57 0.70 -1.30
C SER A 146 -1.79 -0.73 -0.79
N VAL A 147 -0.98 -1.19 0.15
CA VAL A 147 -1.11 -2.50 0.78
C VAL A 147 -2.38 -2.57 1.63
N SER A 148 -2.72 -1.51 2.37
CA SER A 148 -3.95 -1.46 3.16
C SER A 148 -5.21 -1.46 2.29
N LEU A 149 -5.22 -0.73 1.18
CA LEU A 149 -6.30 -0.79 0.18
C LEU A 149 -6.51 -2.22 -0.33
N THR A 150 -5.42 -2.94 -0.59
CA THR A 150 -5.49 -4.36 -0.98
C THR A 150 -6.05 -5.22 0.16
N GLY A 151 -5.61 -4.98 1.40
CA GLY A 151 -6.14 -5.64 2.58
C GLY A 151 -7.64 -5.40 2.78
N ILE A 152 -8.13 -4.19 2.53
CA ILE A 152 -9.57 -3.85 2.60
C ILE A 152 -10.36 -4.64 1.56
N ALA A 153 -9.86 -4.75 0.33
CA ALA A 153 -10.51 -5.56 -0.69
C ALA A 153 -10.59 -7.03 -0.26
N ILE A 154 -9.52 -7.58 0.32
CA ILE A 154 -9.50 -8.94 0.87
C ILE A 154 -10.49 -9.07 2.02
N LEU A 155 -10.48 -8.14 2.99
CA LEU A 155 -11.36 -8.17 4.15
C LEU A 155 -12.84 -8.13 3.76
N VAL A 156 -13.22 -7.26 2.81
CA VAL A 156 -14.60 -7.15 2.31
C VAL A 156 -15.00 -8.40 1.52
N ALA A 157 -14.07 -8.99 0.76
CA ALA A 157 -14.31 -10.27 0.10
C ALA A 157 -14.54 -11.38 1.13
N LEU A 158 -13.69 -11.49 2.14
CA LEU A 158 -13.84 -12.47 3.20
C LEU A 158 -15.15 -12.29 3.96
N SER A 159 -15.54 -11.07 4.32
CA SER A 159 -16.83 -10.84 5.01
C SER A 159 -18.05 -11.20 4.16
N LYS A 160 -17.92 -11.19 2.82
CA LYS A 160 -19.00 -11.61 1.92
C LYS A 160 -19.11 -13.13 1.80
N TYR A 161 -18.00 -13.86 1.87
CA TYR A 161 -17.95 -15.32 1.69
C TYR A 161 -17.87 -16.14 2.98
N SER A 162 -17.60 -15.49 4.12
CA SER A 162 -17.70 -16.11 5.45
C SER A 162 -19.18 -16.20 5.81
N ILE A 163 -19.78 -17.36 5.59
CA ILE A 163 -21.16 -17.72 5.99
C ILE A 163 -21.19 -17.97 7.50
#